data_AF-X1GMS1-F1
#
_entry.id   AF-X1GMS1-F1
#
_cell.length_a   1.000
_cell.length_b   1.000
_cell.length_c   1.000
_cell.angle_alpha   90.00
_cell.angle_beta   90.00
_cell.angle_gamma   90.00
#
_symmetry.space_group_name_H-M   'P 1'
#
loop_
_entity.id
_entity.type
_entity.pdbx_description
1 polymer ?
#
loop_
_entity_poly.entity_id
_entity_poly.type
_entity_poly.pdbx_seq_one_letter_code
_entity_poly.pdbx_strand_id
1 'polypeptide(L)'
;SLYISLDDSPEEAILELYNVPLLYAPEVNFTFVLDPIVMDLVDTYTGFDINTLKIELYYVVSGGYGSYYTDTIELPLNYTELSLDLESGSYFIEYNKDLQGIYEAFGTGNLDVYISISQVGNGSNYIPYIIMEQFDYLCDEHLIEMYDRMPLDKYGDFDLKAVINTPHYTQILSKPFIDGIYGDSPFDLLDGSQITVSLSDQLYSSLISLQNDGAGGYSFDYLGTRETLPINAENYYMIPNLALFIDAYNLDEVVYEDFFLDLFYGSGVDVSGEHDFDARIDMAYKSTEVDDYEATIDGGVVISWE
;
A
#
# COMPACT_ATOMS: atom_id res chain seq x y z
N SER A 1 -9.06 14.65 18.29
CA SER A 1 -10.48 14.58 18.67
C SER A 1 -11.37 15.20 17.60
N LEU A 2 -12.15 14.37 16.90
CA LEU A 2 -13.23 14.77 15.99
C LEU A 2 -14.57 14.51 16.68
N TYR A 3 -15.42 15.53 16.76
CA TYR A 3 -16.79 15.40 17.26
C TYR A 3 -17.72 14.93 16.14
N ILE A 4 -18.51 13.90 16.39
CA ILE A 4 -19.42 13.29 15.42
C ILE A 4 -20.84 13.39 15.99
N SER A 5 -21.70 14.21 15.37
CA SER A 5 -23.11 14.32 15.76
C SER A 5 -23.87 13.07 15.31
N LEU A 6 -24.74 12.55 16.19
CA LEU A 6 -25.66 11.45 15.91
C LEU A 6 -27.14 11.93 15.94
N ASP A 7 -27.34 13.24 16.11
CA ASP A 7 -28.61 13.95 16.02
C ASP A 7 -29.75 13.39 16.90
N ASP A 8 -29.40 12.70 18.00
CA ASP A 8 -30.33 12.00 18.89
C ASP A 8 -31.30 11.09 18.12
N SER A 9 -30.82 10.45 17.06
CA SER A 9 -31.66 9.77 16.07
C SER A 9 -31.11 8.39 15.69
N PRO A 10 -31.94 7.53 15.06
CA PRO A 10 -31.48 6.29 14.45
C PRO A 10 -30.82 6.51 13.08
N GLU A 11 -30.74 7.76 12.60
CA GLU A 11 -30.11 8.06 11.32
C GLU A 11 -28.60 7.76 11.40
N GLU A 12 -28.06 7.32 10.27
CA GLU A 12 -26.68 6.92 10.14
C GLU A 12 -25.80 8.14 9.83
N ALA A 13 -24.71 8.30 10.58
CA ALA A 13 -23.65 9.24 10.28
C ALA A 13 -22.51 8.49 9.57
N ILE A 14 -22.13 8.94 8.38
CA ILE A 14 -21.05 8.33 7.58
C ILE A 14 -19.86 9.29 7.55
N LEU A 15 -18.69 8.78 7.94
CA LEU A 15 -17.40 9.43 7.72
C LEU A 15 -16.70 8.75 6.55
N GLU A 16 -16.13 9.57 5.67
CA GLU A 16 -15.49 9.12 4.43
C GLU A 16 -14.06 9.65 4.40
N LEU A 17 -13.09 8.75 4.26
CA LEU A 17 -11.69 9.07 4.05
C LEU A 17 -11.29 8.58 2.66
N TYR A 18 -10.87 9.50 1.80
CA TYR A 18 -10.57 9.22 0.41
C TYR A 18 -9.07 9.13 0.16
N ASN A 19 -8.68 8.28 -0.80
CA ASN A 19 -7.31 8.15 -1.31
C ASN A 19 -6.28 7.85 -0.21
N VAL A 20 -6.62 6.95 0.72
CA VAL A 20 -5.66 6.42 1.70
C VAL A 20 -4.71 5.46 0.96
N PRO A 21 -3.39 5.62 1.06
CA PRO A 21 -2.44 4.78 0.31
C PRO A 21 -2.51 3.34 0.84
N LEU A 22 -2.70 2.36 -0.05
CA LEU A 22 -2.65 0.94 0.29
C LEU A 22 -1.22 0.43 0.04
N LEU A 23 -0.44 0.29 1.10
CA LEU A 23 0.95 -0.20 1.08
C LEU A 23 1.08 -1.49 1.89
N TYR A 24 2.26 -2.13 1.84
CA TYR A 24 2.53 -3.37 2.56
C TYR A 24 2.29 -3.26 4.08
N ALA A 25 1.73 -4.34 4.66
CA ALA A 25 1.31 -4.44 6.06
C ALA A 25 0.43 -3.25 6.53
N PRO A 26 -0.70 -2.96 5.85
CA PRO A 26 -1.55 -1.84 6.22
C PRO A 26 -2.39 -2.17 7.45
N GLU A 27 -2.40 -1.28 8.44
CA GLU A 27 -3.17 -1.39 9.66
C GLU A 27 -3.94 -0.10 9.95
N VAL A 28 -5.16 -0.24 10.46
CA VAL A 28 -5.96 0.88 10.95
C VAL A 28 -6.19 0.77 12.44
N ASN A 29 -6.08 1.91 13.12
CA ASN A 29 -6.38 2.07 14.53
C ASN A 29 -7.34 3.23 14.72
N PHE A 30 -8.50 2.93 15.30
CA PHE A 30 -9.50 3.92 15.69
C PHE A 30 -9.77 3.83 17.18
N THR A 31 -9.89 4.99 17.82
CA THR A 31 -10.37 5.08 19.20
C THR A 31 -11.53 6.05 19.25
N PHE A 32 -12.72 5.52 19.53
CA PHE A 32 -13.90 6.32 19.82
C PHE A 32 -14.13 6.41 21.32
N VAL A 33 -14.69 7.53 21.77
CA VAL A 33 -14.89 7.84 23.17
C VAL A 33 -16.31 8.32 23.40
N LEU A 34 -16.96 7.70 24.37
CA LEU A 34 -18.13 8.23 25.05
C LEU A 34 -17.62 8.97 26.28
N ASP A 35 -17.70 10.29 26.25
CA ASP A 35 -17.22 11.13 27.35
C ASP A 35 -18.12 11.00 28.59
N PRO A 36 -17.73 11.57 29.75
CA PRO A 36 -18.51 11.43 30.97
C PRO A 36 -19.94 11.99 30.86
N ILE A 37 -20.19 12.96 29.98
CA ILE A 37 -21.52 13.55 29.79
C ILE A 37 -22.44 12.55 29.07
N VAL A 38 -21.93 11.89 28.04
CA VAL A 38 -22.66 10.82 27.35
C VAL A 38 -22.85 9.64 28.30
N MET A 39 -21.85 9.30 29.11
CA MET A 39 -21.97 8.22 30.09
C MET A 39 -22.99 8.50 31.19
N ASP A 40 -23.05 9.74 31.69
CA ASP A 40 -24.10 10.19 32.62
C ASP A 40 -25.49 10.09 31.99
N LEU A 41 -25.63 10.41 30.70
CA LEU A 41 -26.89 10.25 29.98
C LEU A 41 -27.27 8.77 29.85
N VAL A 42 -26.31 7.89 29.52
CA VAL A 42 -26.52 6.45 29.40
C VAL A 42 -26.94 5.83 30.74
N ASP A 43 -26.46 6.32 31.88
CA ASP A 43 -26.92 5.90 33.22
C ASP A 43 -28.41 6.21 33.46
N THR A 44 -28.96 7.23 32.77
CA THR A 44 -30.40 7.54 32.86
C THR A 44 -31.29 6.60 32.05
N TYR A 45 -30.72 5.78 31.16
CA TYR A 45 -31.48 4.87 30.31
C TYR A 45 -31.99 3.68 31.12
N THR A 46 -33.28 3.69 31.44
CA THR A 46 -33.93 2.60 32.18
C THR A 46 -34.87 1.81 31.29
N GLY A 47 -34.78 0.48 31.29
CA GLY A 47 -35.73 -0.38 30.58
C GLY A 47 -35.05 -1.57 29.88
N PHE A 48 -35.84 -2.31 29.10
CA PHE A 48 -35.35 -3.44 28.29
C PHE A 48 -35.15 -3.06 26.81
N ASP A 49 -35.69 -1.92 26.37
CA ASP A 49 -35.59 -1.43 24.99
C ASP A 49 -34.44 -0.43 24.87
N ILE A 50 -33.21 -0.90 25.13
CA ILE A 50 -31.99 -0.10 25.04
C ILE A 50 -31.45 -0.18 23.60
N ASN A 51 -31.25 0.96 22.96
CA ASN A 51 -30.60 1.03 21.66
C ASN A 51 -29.12 0.57 21.71
N THR A 52 -28.66 -0.01 20.61
CA THR A 52 -27.28 -0.45 20.41
C THR A 52 -26.57 0.53 19.49
N LEU A 53 -25.43 1.06 19.92
CA LEU A 53 -24.52 1.79 19.06
C LEU A 53 -23.83 0.78 18.14
N LYS A 54 -23.92 1.02 16.83
CA LYS A 54 -23.32 0.19 15.79
C LYS A 54 -22.29 1.02 15.03
N ILE A 55 -21.06 0.52 14.95
CA ILE A 55 -19.99 1.11 14.14
C ILE A 55 -19.54 0.09 13.11
N GLU A 56 -19.67 0.44 11.83
CA GLU A 56 -19.32 -0.40 10.69
C GLU A 56 -18.22 0.25 9.87
N LEU A 57 -17.15 -0.51 9.62
CA LEU A 57 -16.07 -0.07 8.75
C LEU A 57 -16.07 -0.90 7.47
N TYR A 58 -16.11 -0.22 6.34
CA TYR A 58 -15.92 -0.83 5.04
C TYR A 58 -14.91 -0.04 4.20
N TYR A 59 -14.19 -0.78 3.36
CA TYR A 59 -13.07 -0.30 2.58
C TYR A 59 -13.38 -0.49 1.11
N VAL A 60 -13.17 0.56 0.32
CA VAL A 60 -13.41 0.53 -1.13
C VAL A 60 -12.07 0.68 -1.84
N VAL A 61 -11.79 -0.22 -2.77
CA VAL A 61 -10.52 -0.25 -3.50
C VAL A 61 -10.76 -0.12 -5.00
N SER A 62 -9.68 0.24 -5.71
CA SER A 62 -9.66 0.32 -7.18
C SER A 62 -10.73 1.25 -7.76
N GLY A 63 -11.03 2.37 -7.09
CA GLY A 63 -12.01 3.34 -7.60
C GLY A 63 -13.47 2.86 -7.58
N GLY A 64 -13.83 1.92 -6.70
CA GLY A 64 -15.21 1.47 -6.50
C GLY A 64 -15.53 0.05 -6.92
N TYR A 65 -14.58 -0.67 -7.53
CA TYR A 65 -14.82 -2.02 -8.08
C TYR A 65 -14.62 -3.15 -7.06
N GLY A 66 -14.03 -2.87 -5.90
CA GLY A 66 -13.94 -3.81 -4.78
C GLY A 66 -14.44 -3.15 -3.49
N SER A 67 -15.27 -3.86 -2.72
CA SER A 67 -15.67 -3.45 -1.36
C SER A 67 -15.37 -4.57 -0.37
N TYR A 68 -14.74 -4.20 0.73
CA TYR A 68 -14.38 -5.09 1.83
C TYR A 68 -15.08 -4.63 3.10
N TYR A 69 -15.87 -5.54 3.67
CA TYR A 69 -16.54 -5.30 4.93
C TYR A 69 -15.76 -5.98 6.03
N THR A 70 -15.58 -5.28 7.14
CA THR A 70 -14.94 -5.83 8.32
C THR A 70 -15.94 -6.04 9.44
N ASP A 71 -15.45 -6.55 10.55
CA ASP A 71 -16.26 -6.84 11.72
C ASP A 71 -16.93 -5.56 12.23
N THR A 72 -18.23 -5.65 12.47
CA THR A 72 -19.05 -4.61 13.08
C THR A 72 -18.79 -4.56 14.59
N ILE A 73 -18.67 -3.35 15.14
CA ILE A 73 -18.73 -3.13 16.59
C ILE A 73 -20.19 -2.88 16.97
N GLU A 74 -20.73 -3.73 17.84
CA GLU A 74 -22.07 -3.57 18.41
C GLU A 74 -21.96 -3.38 19.92
N LEU A 75 -22.41 -2.22 20.40
CA LEU A 75 -22.31 -1.82 21.79
C LEU A 75 -23.69 -1.42 22.34
N PRO A 76 -24.31 -2.25 23.20
CA PRO A 76 -25.53 -1.85 23.88
C PRO A 76 -25.29 -0.58 24.72
N LEU A 77 -26.14 0.44 24.57
CA LEU A 77 -26.05 1.68 25.37
C LEU A 77 -26.60 1.46 26.79
N ASN A 78 -26.04 0.48 27.49
CA ASN A 78 -26.42 0.08 28.83
C ASN A 78 -25.25 0.34 29.79
N TYR A 79 -25.43 1.29 30.72
CA TYR A 79 -24.40 1.67 31.67
C TYR A 79 -23.85 0.49 32.50
N THR A 80 -24.69 -0.51 32.81
CA THR A 80 -24.25 -1.68 33.59
C THR A 80 -23.36 -2.65 32.80
N GLU A 81 -23.42 -2.60 31.48
CA GLU A 81 -22.60 -3.42 30.57
C GLU A 81 -21.33 -2.69 30.13
N LEU A 82 -21.32 -1.35 30.20
CA LEU A 82 -20.19 -0.50 29.86
C LEU A 82 -19.22 -0.39 31.03
N SER A 83 -18.05 -1.03 30.90
CA SER A 83 -16.97 -0.88 31.87
C SER A 83 -16.26 0.47 31.69
N LEU A 84 -16.65 1.46 32.49
CA LEU A 84 -16.00 2.76 32.52
C LEU A 84 -14.51 2.68 32.88
N ASP A 85 -13.74 3.58 32.30
CA ASP A 85 -12.42 3.89 32.83
C ASP A 85 -12.55 4.61 34.18
N LEU A 86 -11.84 4.09 35.19
CA LEU A 86 -11.94 4.52 36.59
C LEU A 86 -11.32 5.90 36.84
N GLU A 87 -10.41 6.36 35.96
CA GLU A 87 -9.75 7.66 36.11
C GLU A 87 -10.47 8.78 35.35
N SER A 88 -10.95 8.52 34.13
CA SER A 88 -11.57 9.54 33.28
C SER A 88 -13.11 9.59 33.39
N GLY A 89 -13.76 8.50 33.77
CA GLY A 89 -15.23 8.39 33.71
C GLY A 89 -15.79 8.28 32.28
N SER A 90 -14.92 8.04 31.30
CA SER A 90 -15.27 7.82 29.90
C SER A 90 -15.32 6.33 29.56
N TYR A 91 -15.94 5.99 28.43
CA TYR A 91 -15.84 4.67 27.82
C TYR A 91 -15.09 4.76 26.49
N PHE A 92 -14.08 3.90 26.31
CA PHE A 92 -13.24 3.86 25.12
C PHE A 92 -13.60 2.64 24.27
N ILE A 93 -13.82 2.88 22.98
CA ILE A 93 -14.06 1.86 21.95
C ILE A 93 -12.81 1.83 21.08
N GLU A 94 -11.98 0.82 21.27
CA GLU A 94 -10.77 0.60 20.50
C GLU A 94 -11.06 -0.37 19.36
N TYR A 95 -10.68 0.01 18.15
CA TYR A 95 -10.73 -0.82 16.97
C TYR A 95 -9.37 -0.85 16.31
N ASN A 96 -8.80 -2.05 16.21
CA ASN A 96 -7.58 -2.32 15.46
C ASN A 96 -7.91 -3.36 14.39
N LYS A 97 -7.48 -3.10 13.16
CA LYS A 97 -7.64 -4.06 12.07
C LYS A 97 -6.42 -4.06 11.16
N ASP A 98 -5.87 -5.26 10.99
CA ASP A 98 -4.94 -5.58 9.92
C ASP A 98 -5.69 -5.72 8.59
N LEU A 99 -5.24 -4.97 7.59
CA LEU A 99 -5.78 -4.91 6.24
C LEU A 99 -4.88 -5.63 5.23
N GLN A 100 -3.90 -6.43 5.67
CA GLN A 100 -3.03 -7.22 4.80
C GLN A 100 -3.79 -8.07 3.79
N GLY A 101 -4.94 -8.64 4.17
CA GLY A 101 -5.78 -9.40 3.23
C GLY A 101 -6.35 -8.58 2.08
N ILE A 102 -6.51 -7.25 2.25
CA ILE A 102 -6.89 -6.34 1.16
C ILE A 102 -5.67 -6.09 0.26
N TYR A 103 -4.50 -5.82 0.86
CA TYR A 103 -3.25 -5.64 0.11
C TYR A 103 -2.92 -6.87 -0.73
N GLU A 104 -3.02 -8.08 -0.20
CA GLU A 104 -2.75 -9.32 -0.95
C GLU A 104 -3.67 -9.53 -2.16
N ALA A 105 -4.88 -8.96 -2.12
CA ALA A 105 -5.86 -9.11 -3.19
C ALA A 105 -5.72 -8.06 -4.30
N PHE A 106 -5.33 -6.82 -3.98
CA PHE A 106 -5.31 -5.69 -4.93
C PHE A 106 -3.91 -5.13 -5.19
N GLY A 107 -2.93 -5.49 -4.37
CA GLY A 107 -1.58 -4.92 -4.40
C GLY A 107 -1.58 -3.45 -3.98
N THR A 108 -0.52 -2.76 -4.38
CA THR A 108 -0.28 -1.35 -4.07
C THR A 108 -1.26 -0.45 -4.81
N GLY A 109 -1.79 0.57 -4.12
CA GLY A 109 -2.70 1.53 -4.72
C GLY A 109 -3.30 2.50 -3.71
N ASN A 110 -4.58 2.81 -3.89
CA ASN A 110 -5.35 3.64 -2.98
C ASN A 110 -6.61 2.91 -2.52
N LEU A 111 -7.05 3.21 -1.30
CA LEU A 111 -8.28 2.73 -0.70
C LEU A 111 -9.06 3.89 -0.09
N ASP A 112 -10.38 3.81 -0.14
CA ASP A 112 -11.27 4.71 0.57
C ASP A 112 -11.82 3.99 1.81
N VAL A 113 -11.82 4.66 2.96
CA VAL A 113 -12.35 4.13 4.23
C VAL A 113 -13.67 4.80 4.53
N TYR A 114 -14.69 4.00 4.79
CA TYR A 114 -15.99 4.48 5.21
C TYR A 114 -16.30 3.94 6.61
N ILE A 115 -16.71 4.85 7.49
CA ILE A 115 -17.09 4.55 8.86
C ILE A 115 -18.54 4.97 9.04
N SER A 116 -19.42 3.97 9.11
CA SER A 116 -20.82 4.14 9.41
C SER A 116 -21.03 4.05 10.92
N ILE A 117 -21.74 5.02 11.48
CA ILE A 117 -22.10 5.07 12.89
C ILE A 117 -23.61 5.26 12.98
N SER A 118 -24.29 4.33 13.65
CA SER A 118 -25.75 4.37 13.80
C SER A 118 -26.19 3.85 15.17
N GLN A 119 -27.43 4.16 15.55
CA GLN A 119 -28.04 3.72 16.79
C GLN A 119 -29.28 2.88 16.48
N VAL A 120 -29.17 1.56 16.66
CA VAL A 120 -30.18 0.60 16.23
C VAL A 120 -30.97 0.10 17.43
N GLY A 121 -32.30 0.21 17.35
CA GLY A 121 -33.21 -0.32 18.36
C GLY A 121 -34.59 0.32 18.26
N ASN A 122 -35.50 -0.12 19.13
CA ASN A 122 -36.85 0.46 19.25
C ASN A 122 -36.97 1.44 20.43
N GLY A 123 -35.87 1.67 21.14
CA GLY A 123 -35.81 2.58 22.28
C GLY A 123 -35.83 4.04 21.84
N SER A 124 -36.27 4.91 22.74
CA SER A 124 -36.13 6.36 22.59
C SER A 124 -34.83 6.90 23.21
N ASN A 125 -33.90 6.01 23.54
CA ASN A 125 -32.65 6.33 24.22
C ASN A 125 -31.52 6.46 23.19
N TYR A 126 -31.28 7.68 22.75
CA TYR A 126 -30.23 8.02 21.80
C TYR A 126 -29.17 8.88 22.47
N ILE A 127 -27.91 8.61 22.16
CA ILE A 127 -26.80 9.50 22.48
C ILE A 127 -26.68 10.59 21.40
N PRO A 128 -26.33 11.82 21.78
CA PRO A 128 -26.26 12.95 20.84
C PRO A 128 -25.00 12.93 19.97
N TYR A 129 -23.91 12.35 20.46
CA TYR A 129 -22.62 12.36 19.79
C TYR A 129 -21.68 11.26 20.26
N ILE A 130 -20.62 11.06 19.47
CA ILE A 130 -19.44 10.28 19.81
C ILE A 130 -18.19 11.06 19.41
N ILE A 131 -17.08 10.86 20.12
CA ILE A 131 -15.81 11.54 19.83
C ILE A 131 -14.82 10.52 19.29
N MET A 132 -14.24 10.78 18.11
CA MET A 132 -13.09 10.02 17.63
C MET A 132 -11.81 10.70 18.12
N GLU A 133 -11.12 10.09 19.07
CA GLU A 133 -9.90 10.64 19.64
C GLU A 133 -8.67 10.34 18.79
N GLN A 134 -8.60 9.13 18.24
CA GLN A 134 -7.45 8.61 17.50
C GLN A 134 -7.89 8.01 16.18
N PHE A 135 -7.16 8.35 15.12
CA PHE A 135 -7.17 7.67 13.83
C PHE A 135 -5.72 7.57 13.36
N ASP A 136 -5.17 6.37 13.40
CA ASP A 136 -3.86 6.09 12.85
C ASP A 136 -3.98 5.06 11.73
N TYR A 137 -3.37 5.40 10.59
CA TYR A 137 -3.15 4.49 9.49
C TYR A 137 -1.65 4.18 9.45
N LEU A 138 -1.30 2.91 9.63
CA LEU A 138 0.08 2.44 9.69
C LEU A 138 0.35 1.52 8.51
N CYS A 139 1.54 1.61 7.94
CA CYS A 139 2.09 0.67 6.97
C CYS A 139 3.54 0.40 7.34
N ASP A 140 4.13 -0.67 6.83
CA ASP A 140 5.53 -0.98 7.14
C ASP A 140 6.46 0.17 6.68
N GLU A 141 7.37 0.57 7.57
CA GLU A 141 8.07 1.84 7.51
C GLU A 141 9.31 1.75 6.60
N HIS A 142 9.23 2.18 5.33
CA HIS A 142 10.33 2.83 4.58
C HIS A 142 9.75 3.67 3.44
N LEU A 143 9.11 4.79 3.78
CA LEU A 143 8.63 5.76 2.79
C LEU A 143 9.81 6.61 2.28
N ILE A 144 10.08 6.52 0.99
CA ILE A 144 11.04 7.39 0.31
C ILE A 144 10.25 8.42 -0.49
N GLU A 145 10.11 9.63 0.06
CA GLU A 145 9.50 10.74 -0.67
C GLU A 145 10.48 11.29 -1.71
N MET A 146 9.99 11.40 -2.95
CA MET A 146 10.77 11.89 -4.08
C MET A 146 10.23 13.22 -4.59
N TYR A 147 11.09 14.00 -5.24
CA TYR A 147 10.71 15.31 -5.75
C TYR A 147 10.44 15.23 -7.24
N ASP A 148 9.30 15.79 -7.66
CA ASP A 148 8.86 15.80 -9.05
C ASP A 148 9.83 16.49 -10.04
N ARG A 149 10.76 17.32 -9.56
CA ARG A 149 11.61 18.15 -10.42
C ARG A 149 12.97 17.53 -10.71
N MET A 150 13.18 17.20 -11.99
CA MET A 150 14.45 16.73 -12.53
C MET A 150 15.56 17.77 -12.31
N PRO A 151 16.70 17.39 -11.69
CA PRO A 151 17.87 18.25 -11.60
C PRO A 151 18.45 18.50 -13.00
N LEU A 152 18.53 19.77 -13.39
CA LEU A 152 19.10 20.21 -14.65
C LEU A 152 20.36 21.04 -14.42
N ASP A 153 21.31 20.90 -15.33
CA ASP A 153 22.52 21.70 -15.33
C ASP A 153 22.25 23.11 -15.91
N LYS A 154 23.30 23.93 -15.97
CA LYS A 154 23.21 25.31 -16.49
C LYS A 154 22.86 25.40 -17.99
N TYR A 155 22.91 24.30 -18.72
CA TYR A 155 22.55 24.18 -20.14
C TYR A 155 21.15 23.60 -20.34
N GLY A 156 20.49 23.13 -19.26
CA GLY A 156 19.18 22.50 -19.31
C GLY A 156 19.24 20.99 -19.57
N ASP A 157 20.42 20.40 -19.50
CA ASP A 157 20.63 18.95 -19.63
C ASP A 157 20.56 18.28 -18.24
N PHE A 158 20.33 16.96 -18.20
CA PHE A 158 20.25 16.21 -16.95
C PHE A 158 21.54 16.32 -16.11
N ASP A 159 21.42 16.80 -14.86
CA ASP A 159 22.55 16.86 -13.93
C ASP A 159 22.65 15.60 -13.08
N LEU A 160 23.37 14.62 -13.61
CA LEU A 160 23.60 13.33 -12.96
C LEU A 160 24.34 13.45 -11.62
N LYS A 161 25.17 14.48 -11.41
CA LYS A 161 25.85 14.70 -10.13
C LYS A 161 24.89 15.16 -9.05
N ALA A 162 23.90 15.97 -9.42
CA ALA A 162 22.85 16.38 -8.50
C ALA A 162 21.98 15.18 -8.12
N VAL A 163 21.60 14.35 -9.10
CA VAL A 163 20.71 13.18 -8.93
C VAL A 163 21.24 12.16 -7.94
N ILE A 164 22.55 11.86 -7.95
CA ILE A 164 23.18 10.93 -6.99
C ILE A 164 22.98 11.38 -5.52
N ASN A 165 22.70 12.66 -5.30
CA ASN A 165 22.44 13.22 -3.96
C ASN A 165 20.93 13.40 -3.67
N THR A 166 20.06 12.84 -4.51
CA THR A 166 18.61 12.88 -4.33
C THR A 166 18.06 11.50 -3.98
N PRO A 167 16.84 11.41 -3.40
CA PRO A 167 16.17 10.13 -3.12
C PRO A 167 15.89 9.27 -4.36
N HIS A 168 15.97 9.83 -5.59
CA HIS A 168 15.81 9.09 -6.85
C HIS A 168 16.96 8.09 -7.13
N TYR A 169 18.07 8.21 -6.41
CA TYR A 169 19.22 7.31 -6.54
C TYR A 169 19.47 6.60 -5.22
N THR A 170 19.31 5.28 -5.22
CA THR A 170 19.62 4.43 -4.06
C THR A 170 20.69 3.42 -4.43
N GLN A 171 21.88 3.57 -3.86
CA GLN A 171 22.97 2.64 -4.09
C GLN A 171 22.67 1.28 -3.44
N ILE A 172 22.76 0.21 -4.24
CA ILE A 172 22.58 -1.15 -3.74
C ILE A 172 23.92 -1.64 -3.21
N LEU A 173 23.94 -1.99 -1.92
CA LEU A 173 25.13 -2.48 -1.24
C LEU A 173 24.89 -3.94 -0.83
N SER A 174 25.85 -4.81 -1.10
CA SER A 174 25.86 -6.18 -0.58
C SER A 174 27.04 -6.38 0.37
N LYS A 175 26.90 -7.34 1.28
CA LYS A 175 28.08 -7.90 1.94
C LYS A 175 28.98 -8.61 0.91
N PRO A 176 30.28 -8.76 1.19
CA PRO A 176 31.15 -9.59 0.37
C PRO A 176 30.64 -11.02 0.27
N PHE A 177 30.80 -11.63 -0.91
CA PHE A 177 30.37 -13.01 -1.18
C PHE A 177 31.42 -14.05 -0.78
N ILE A 178 32.36 -13.70 0.10
CA ILE A 178 33.49 -14.54 0.50
C ILE A 178 33.68 -14.52 2.02
N ASP A 179 33.94 -15.70 2.58
CA ASP A 179 34.33 -15.86 3.98
C ASP A 179 35.74 -15.31 4.23
N GLY A 180 35.93 -14.56 5.31
CA GLY A 180 37.26 -14.16 5.75
C GLY A 180 37.31 -12.85 6.52
N ILE A 181 38.10 -11.89 6.04
CA ILE A 181 38.47 -10.66 6.77
C ILE A 181 37.24 -9.80 7.13
N TYR A 182 36.14 -9.90 6.37
CA TYR A 182 34.93 -9.11 6.54
C TYR A 182 33.77 -9.87 7.22
N GLY A 183 34.06 -11.07 7.75
CA GLY A 183 33.08 -11.98 8.33
C GLY A 183 32.74 -13.15 7.40
N ASP A 184 31.85 -14.02 7.87
CA ASP A 184 31.31 -15.11 7.06
C ASP A 184 30.32 -14.53 6.03
N SER A 185 30.46 -14.97 4.78
CA SER A 185 29.54 -14.66 3.71
C SER A 185 28.16 -15.22 4.08
N PRO A 186 27.08 -14.45 3.92
CA PRO A 186 25.72 -14.99 4.03
C PRO A 186 25.40 -16.00 2.92
N PHE A 187 26.23 -16.07 1.86
CA PHE A 187 26.05 -16.94 0.71
C PHE A 187 27.31 -17.77 0.46
N ASP A 188 27.23 -19.10 0.59
CA ASP A 188 28.33 -20.05 0.35
C ASP A 188 28.50 -20.30 -1.17
N LEU A 189 28.95 -19.26 -1.88
CA LEU A 189 29.03 -19.25 -3.35
C LEU A 189 30.41 -19.66 -3.85
N LEU A 190 30.43 -20.56 -4.85
CA LEU A 190 31.66 -21.00 -5.50
C LEU A 190 32.16 -19.96 -6.51
N ASP A 191 33.47 -19.89 -6.71
CA ASP A 191 34.07 -19.12 -7.81
C ASP A 191 33.46 -19.52 -9.17
N GLY A 192 33.08 -18.52 -9.97
CA GLY A 192 32.36 -18.70 -11.23
C GLY A 192 30.84 -18.91 -11.09
N SER A 193 30.29 -18.88 -9.87
CA SER A 193 28.83 -18.84 -9.66
C SER A 193 28.25 -17.52 -10.16
N GLN A 194 26.94 -17.48 -10.43
CA GLN A 194 26.27 -16.27 -10.90
C GLN A 194 25.24 -15.81 -9.89
N ILE A 195 25.16 -14.49 -9.73
CA ILE A 195 24.15 -13.81 -8.94
C ILE A 195 23.32 -12.95 -9.87
N THR A 196 22.02 -12.99 -9.69
CA THR A 196 21.07 -12.15 -10.41
C THR A 196 20.37 -11.25 -9.43
N VAL A 197 20.43 -9.94 -9.67
CA VAL A 197 19.63 -8.94 -8.97
C VAL A 197 18.43 -8.62 -9.85
N SER A 198 17.23 -8.69 -9.30
CA SER A 198 16.00 -8.37 -10.02
C SER A 198 15.13 -7.41 -9.23
N LEU A 199 14.46 -6.52 -9.95
CA LEU A 199 13.30 -5.77 -9.50
C LEU A 199 12.07 -6.45 -10.09
N SER A 200 11.03 -6.63 -9.28
CA SER A 200 9.73 -7.15 -9.67
C SER A 200 8.68 -6.03 -9.63
N ASP A 201 7.76 -6.06 -10.60
CA ASP A 201 6.53 -5.25 -10.60
C ASP A 201 6.75 -3.72 -10.53
N GLN A 202 7.70 -3.19 -11.30
CA GLN A 202 8.04 -1.75 -11.34
C GLN A 202 7.76 -1.08 -12.68
N LEU A 203 7.23 0.14 -12.62
CA LEU A 203 6.94 0.99 -13.78
C LEU A 203 7.95 2.14 -13.92
N TYR A 204 8.39 2.75 -12.81
CA TYR A 204 9.28 3.92 -12.83
C TYR A 204 10.69 3.63 -12.29
N SER A 205 10.89 2.43 -11.78
CA SER A 205 12.15 2.01 -11.15
C SER A 205 12.99 1.15 -12.10
N SER A 206 14.30 1.39 -12.13
CA SER A 206 15.24 0.65 -12.97
C SER A 206 16.57 0.42 -12.26
N LEU A 207 17.20 -0.72 -12.53
CA LEU A 207 18.59 -0.98 -12.20
C LEU A 207 19.49 -0.18 -13.14
N ILE A 208 20.47 0.49 -12.55
CA ILE A 208 21.50 1.24 -13.25
C ILE A 208 22.89 0.86 -12.72
N SER A 209 23.91 0.98 -13.55
CA SER A 209 25.30 1.00 -13.10
C SER A 209 25.89 2.41 -13.19
N LEU A 210 26.60 2.82 -12.14
CA LEU A 210 27.32 4.09 -12.12
C LEU A 210 28.73 3.92 -12.69
N GLN A 211 29.00 4.56 -13.83
CA GLN A 211 30.33 4.63 -14.41
C GLN A 211 31.00 5.96 -14.10
N ASN A 212 32.31 5.92 -13.88
CA ASN A 212 33.16 7.10 -13.73
C ASN A 212 34.20 7.07 -14.84
N ASP A 213 34.25 8.12 -15.65
CA ASP A 213 35.19 8.23 -16.77
C ASP A 213 36.63 8.56 -16.35
N GLY A 214 36.88 8.71 -15.04
CA GLY A 214 38.18 9.06 -14.47
C GLY A 214 38.59 10.53 -14.66
N ALA A 215 37.79 11.31 -15.37
CA ALA A 215 37.94 12.75 -15.61
C ALA A 215 36.93 13.59 -14.80
N GLY A 216 36.15 12.94 -13.93
CA GLY A 216 35.12 13.58 -13.10
C GLY A 216 33.76 13.68 -13.80
N GLY A 217 33.58 12.96 -14.90
CA GLY A 217 32.28 12.67 -15.50
C GLY A 217 31.69 11.39 -14.93
N TYR A 218 30.38 11.42 -14.71
CA TYR A 218 29.60 10.26 -14.30
C TYR A 218 28.57 9.96 -15.39
N SER A 219 28.28 8.68 -15.62
CA SER A 219 27.21 8.25 -16.51
C SER A 219 26.45 7.06 -15.91
N PHE A 220 25.17 6.96 -16.25
CA PHE A 220 24.35 5.78 -15.94
C PHE A 220 24.33 4.84 -17.14
N ASP A 221 24.62 3.57 -16.88
CA ASP A 221 24.25 2.50 -17.81
C ASP A 221 22.94 1.89 -17.30
N TYR A 222 21.88 1.97 -18.12
CA TYR A 222 20.58 1.40 -17.77
C TYR A 222 20.58 -0.11 -18.00
N LEU A 223 20.31 -0.87 -16.94
CA LEU A 223 20.29 -2.34 -16.92
C LEU A 223 18.86 -2.91 -16.96
N GLY A 224 17.84 -2.05 -16.88
CA GLY A 224 16.44 -2.44 -16.90
C GLY A 224 16.02 -3.02 -15.55
N THR A 225 15.28 -4.14 -15.54
CA THR A 225 14.73 -4.73 -14.31
C THR A 225 15.58 -5.85 -13.73
N ARG A 226 16.62 -6.31 -14.43
CA ARG A 226 17.41 -7.47 -13.99
C ARG A 226 18.84 -7.43 -14.52
N GLU A 227 19.80 -7.71 -13.65
CA GLU A 227 21.21 -7.83 -14.00
C GLU A 227 21.82 -9.11 -13.42
N THR A 228 22.60 -9.85 -14.23
CA THR A 228 23.30 -11.07 -13.80
C THR A 228 24.80 -10.88 -13.85
N LEU A 229 25.45 -11.05 -12.70
CA LEU A 229 26.86 -10.84 -12.51
C LEU A 229 27.58 -12.15 -12.17
N PRO A 230 28.71 -12.47 -12.83
CA PRO A 230 29.54 -13.58 -12.42
C PRO A 230 30.35 -13.21 -11.17
N ILE A 231 30.46 -14.15 -10.24
CA ILE A 231 31.33 -14.07 -9.07
C ILE A 231 32.73 -14.50 -9.49
N ASN A 232 33.64 -13.53 -9.46
CA ASN A 232 35.05 -13.68 -9.83
C ASN A 232 35.90 -12.70 -9.00
N ALA A 233 37.24 -12.81 -9.09
CA ALA A 233 38.23 -11.97 -8.38
C ALA A 233 37.94 -10.46 -8.35
N GLU A 234 37.24 -9.94 -9.37
CA GLU A 234 36.92 -8.52 -9.55
C GLU A 234 35.57 -8.13 -8.90
N ASN A 235 34.59 -9.05 -8.90
CA ASN A 235 33.23 -8.83 -8.39
C ASN A 235 32.97 -9.46 -7.00
N TYR A 236 34.01 -10.02 -6.36
CA TYR A 236 33.90 -10.77 -5.10
C TYR A 236 33.48 -9.96 -3.88
N TYR A 237 33.86 -8.67 -3.86
CA TYR A 237 33.80 -7.88 -2.64
C TYR A 237 32.47 -7.13 -2.47
N MET A 238 31.77 -6.79 -3.56
CA MET A 238 30.44 -6.16 -3.60
C MET A 238 29.85 -6.30 -5.02
N ILE A 239 28.52 -6.18 -5.16
CA ILE A 239 27.89 -5.87 -6.46
C ILE A 239 28.47 -4.52 -6.95
N PRO A 240 29.25 -4.47 -8.04
CA PRO A 240 29.95 -3.24 -8.41
C PRO A 240 28.96 -2.22 -8.97
N ASN A 241 28.89 -1.06 -8.30
CA ASN A 241 28.27 0.16 -8.79
C ASN A 241 26.80 0.04 -9.22
N LEU A 242 26.08 -0.96 -8.72
CA LEU A 242 24.65 -1.11 -8.98
C LEU A 242 23.86 -0.16 -8.09
N ALA A 243 22.87 0.49 -8.66
CA ALA A 243 21.94 1.33 -7.94
C ALA A 243 20.54 1.17 -8.52
N LEU A 244 19.57 1.46 -7.68
CA LEU A 244 18.21 1.71 -8.10
C LEU A 244 18.09 3.18 -8.50
N PHE A 245 17.53 3.41 -9.68
CA PHE A 245 17.14 4.72 -10.15
C PHE A 245 15.64 4.75 -10.38
N ILE A 246 14.97 5.74 -9.78
CA ILE A 246 13.53 5.95 -9.90
C ILE A 246 13.29 7.19 -10.75
N ASP A 247 12.85 6.99 -11.98
CA ASP A 247 12.58 8.05 -12.96
C ASP A 247 11.14 8.59 -12.82
N ALA A 248 10.82 9.06 -11.62
CA ALA A 248 9.52 9.61 -11.25
C ALA A 248 9.48 11.15 -11.35
N TYR A 249 10.03 11.71 -12.43
CA TYR A 249 10.00 13.16 -12.67
C TYR A 249 8.83 13.56 -13.57
N ASN A 250 8.29 14.75 -13.34
CA ASN A 250 7.16 15.34 -14.07
C ASN A 250 5.92 14.43 -14.10
N LEU A 251 5.57 13.88 -12.94
CA LEU A 251 4.35 13.09 -12.79
C LEU A 251 3.15 14.03 -12.64
N ASP A 252 2.07 13.72 -13.36
CA ASP A 252 0.82 14.48 -13.27
C ASP A 252 0.09 14.24 -11.91
N GLU A 253 0.32 13.08 -11.29
CA GLU A 253 -0.29 12.64 -10.04
C GLU A 253 0.73 11.90 -9.15
N VAL A 254 0.47 11.85 -7.84
CA VAL A 254 1.31 11.10 -6.89
C VAL A 254 1.18 9.61 -7.18
N VAL A 255 2.30 8.94 -7.41
CA VAL A 255 2.36 7.48 -7.61
C VAL A 255 2.94 6.83 -6.36
N TYR A 256 2.27 5.79 -5.89
CA TYR A 256 2.78 4.89 -4.86
C TYR A 256 3.31 3.64 -5.54
N GLU A 257 4.57 3.30 -5.29
CA GLU A 257 5.22 2.11 -5.84
C GLU A 257 5.84 1.33 -4.69
N ASP A 258 5.61 0.01 -4.69
CA ASP A 258 6.15 -0.92 -3.71
C ASP A 258 6.91 -2.02 -4.46
N PHE A 259 8.05 -2.45 -3.93
CA PHE A 259 8.87 -3.48 -4.54
C PHE A 259 9.80 -4.17 -3.57
N PHE A 260 10.16 -5.37 -3.98
CA PHE A 260 11.26 -6.11 -3.41
C PHE A 260 12.47 -6.06 -4.34
N LEU A 261 13.64 -5.88 -3.73
CA LEU A 261 14.92 -6.11 -4.39
C LEU A 261 15.34 -7.55 -4.11
N ASP A 262 15.16 -8.42 -5.10
CA ASP A 262 15.45 -9.83 -4.97
C ASP A 262 16.88 -10.17 -5.41
N LEU A 263 17.55 -10.99 -4.61
CA LEU A 263 18.88 -11.53 -4.89
C LEU A 263 18.80 -13.04 -5.12
N PHE A 264 19.02 -13.47 -6.35
CA PHE A 264 19.07 -14.88 -6.73
C PHE A 264 20.52 -15.34 -6.88
N TYR A 265 20.83 -16.55 -6.42
CA TYR A 265 22.13 -17.19 -6.65
C TYR A 265 21.93 -18.57 -7.30
N GLY A 266 22.77 -18.93 -8.27
CA GLY A 266 22.64 -20.18 -8.98
C GLY A 266 23.83 -20.55 -9.88
N SER A 267 23.87 -21.81 -10.30
CA SER A 267 24.90 -22.34 -11.20
C SER A 267 24.63 -21.94 -12.65
N GLY A 268 24.78 -20.66 -12.97
CA GLY A 268 24.82 -20.19 -14.35
C GLY A 268 23.46 -20.05 -15.04
N VAL A 269 23.30 -19.01 -15.87
CA VAL A 269 22.19 -18.81 -16.81
C VAL A 269 22.26 -19.68 -18.07
N ASP A 270 23.05 -20.77 -18.08
CA ASP A 270 22.94 -21.75 -19.17
C ASP A 270 21.76 -22.69 -18.85
N VAL A 271 20.56 -22.15 -19.04
CA VAL A 271 19.30 -22.84 -18.73
C VAL A 271 18.95 -23.75 -19.91
N SER A 272 19.54 -24.94 -19.96
CA SER A 272 18.98 -26.05 -20.76
C SER A 272 17.81 -26.69 -20.00
N GLY A 273 16.78 -25.90 -19.69
CA GLY A 273 15.64 -26.28 -18.88
C GLY A 273 14.36 -25.61 -19.38
N GLU A 274 13.21 -26.16 -19.00
CA GLU A 274 11.90 -25.67 -19.42
C GLU A 274 11.67 -24.26 -18.87
N HIS A 275 11.47 -23.30 -19.76
CA HIS A 275 11.05 -21.96 -19.41
C HIS A 275 9.53 -21.93 -19.41
N ASP A 276 8.93 -21.46 -18.31
CA ASP A 276 7.56 -21.00 -18.33
C ASP A 276 7.56 -19.51 -18.71
N PHE A 277 6.88 -19.19 -19.79
CA PHE A 277 6.68 -17.83 -20.27
C PHE A 277 5.20 -17.52 -20.16
N ASP A 278 4.82 -16.73 -19.17
CA ASP A 278 3.48 -16.13 -19.16
C ASP A 278 3.55 -14.82 -19.97
N ALA A 279 2.82 -14.80 -21.08
CA ALA A 279 2.67 -13.63 -21.93
C ALA A 279 1.18 -13.26 -21.93
N ARG A 280 0.84 -12.17 -21.23
CA ARG A 280 -0.47 -11.54 -21.34
C ARG A 280 -0.66 -11.04 -22.77
N ILE A 281 -1.75 -11.48 -23.39
CA ILE A 281 -2.22 -10.95 -24.67
C ILE A 281 -3.14 -9.78 -24.36
N ASP A 282 -2.68 -8.56 -24.61
CA ASP A 282 -3.57 -7.40 -24.69
C ASP A 282 -4.40 -7.50 -25.97
N MET A 283 -5.72 -7.59 -25.81
CA MET A 283 -6.65 -7.50 -26.92
C MET A 283 -6.99 -6.04 -27.21
N ALA A 284 -6.00 -5.27 -27.66
CA ALA A 284 -6.26 -3.99 -28.28
C ALA A 284 -6.71 -4.21 -29.74
N TYR A 285 -7.83 -3.61 -30.13
CA TYR A 285 -8.29 -3.65 -31.52
C TYR A 285 -7.26 -2.97 -32.44
N LYS A 286 -6.85 -3.68 -33.49
CA LYS A 286 -5.73 -3.27 -34.34
C LYS A 286 -6.05 -2.09 -35.27
N SER A 287 -7.32 -1.78 -35.50
CA SER A 287 -7.76 -0.62 -36.29
C SER A 287 -9.27 -0.45 -36.21
N THR A 288 -9.70 0.78 -35.84
CA THR A 288 -11.08 1.32 -35.87
C THR A 288 -12.14 0.55 -35.07
N GLU A 289 -12.92 1.27 -34.27
CA GLU A 289 -14.08 0.78 -33.50
C GLU A 289 -14.84 -0.33 -34.25
N VAL A 290 -15.00 -1.46 -33.58
CA VAL A 290 -16.05 -2.42 -33.88
C VAL A 290 -17.07 -2.22 -32.76
N ASP A 291 -18.33 -1.95 -33.11
CA ASP A 291 -19.41 -1.77 -32.13
C ASP A 291 -19.45 -2.95 -31.16
N ASP A 292 -19.78 -2.67 -29.89
CA ASP A 292 -20.03 -3.69 -28.87
C ASP A 292 -21.02 -4.74 -29.39
N TYR A 293 -20.80 -6.01 -29.04
CA TYR A 293 -21.70 -7.11 -29.42
C TYR A 293 -23.16 -6.77 -29.09
N GLU A 294 -24.01 -6.69 -30.10
CA GLU A 294 -25.44 -6.39 -29.92
C GLU A 294 -26.24 -7.70 -29.93
N ALA A 295 -26.97 -7.93 -28.85
CA ALA A 295 -27.92 -9.02 -28.77
C ALA A 295 -29.28 -8.55 -29.31
N THR A 296 -29.75 -9.14 -30.41
CA THR A 296 -31.14 -8.92 -30.82
C THR A 296 -32.07 -9.74 -29.91
N ILE A 297 -32.95 -9.06 -29.17
CA ILE A 297 -33.93 -9.68 -28.28
C ILE A 297 -35.33 -9.52 -28.89
N ASP A 298 -36.00 -10.64 -29.16
CA ASP A 298 -37.43 -10.66 -29.50
C ASP A 298 -38.20 -11.44 -28.45
N GLY A 299 -39.26 -10.84 -27.91
CA GLY A 299 -40.09 -11.46 -26.87
C GLY A 299 -39.35 -11.85 -25.58
N GLY A 300 -38.20 -11.23 -25.27
CA GLY A 300 -37.40 -11.53 -24.09
C GLY A 300 -36.44 -12.71 -24.25
N VAL A 301 -36.25 -13.23 -25.47
CA VAL A 301 -35.29 -14.29 -25.80
C VAL A 301 -34.26 -13.75 -26.78
N VAL A 302 -32.97 -13.98 -26.51
CA VAL A 302 -31.88 -13.60 -27.42
C VAL A 302 -31.91 -14.51 -28.64
N ILE A 303 -32.08 -13.94 -29.83
CA ILE A 303 -32.20 -14.69 -31.10
C ILE A 303 -30.93 -14.66 -31.95
N SER A 304 -30.05 -13.68 -31.76
CA SER A 304 -28.74 -13.60 -32.41
C SER A 304 -27.76 -12.72 -31.62
N TRP A 305 -26.47 -12.93 -31.89
CA TRP A 305 -25.36 -12.09 -31.47
C TRP A 305 -24.65 -11.62 -32.75
N GLU A 306 -24.49 -10.31 -32.91
CA GLU A 306 -23.71 -9.70 -33.99
C GLU A 306 -22.58 -8.86 -33.40
#